data_AF-A0A2V5R1X8-F1
#
_entry.id   AF-A0A2V5R1X8-F1
#
_cell.length_a   1.000
_cell.length_b   1.000
_cell.length_c   1.000
_cell.angle_alpha   90.00
_cell.angle_beta   90.00
_cell.angle_gamma   90.00
#
_symmetry.space_group_name_H-M   'P 1'
#
loop_
_entity.id
_entity.type
_entity.pdbx_description
1 polymer ?
#
loop_
_entity_poly.entity_id
_entity_poly.type
_entity_poly.pdbx_seq_one_letter_code
_entity_poly.pdbx_strand_id
1 'polypeptide(L)'
;MIETRPQKTQERALLIGLEKQGVSKWDLRDSLEELAELANSAGAEVVDTVTQKLPKPTAPYYIGRGKAESIKDACQNRRVTSIIFDDELSPAQGRNLENLFARKVLDRTQLILDIFAQRARSREGRLQIELAQLQYLLPRLTRMWHHLSRQTGGIGTRGPGETQLEVDRRR
;
A
#
# COMPACT_ATOMS: atom_id res chain seq x y z
N MET A 1 14.01 29.88 25.57
CA MET A 1 13.41 28.53 25.39
C MET A 1 13.36 28.30 23.88
N ILE A 2 14.30 27.55 23.32
CA ILE A 2 14.36 27.32 21.87
C ILE A 2 13.41 26.16 21.58
N GLU A 3 12.28 26.45 20.95
CA GLU A 3 11.36 25.43 20.43
C GLU A 3 12.06 24.72 19.26
N THR A 4 12.67 23.57 19.53
CA THR A 4 13.09 22.64 18.48
C THR A 4 11.85 22.08 17.80
N ARG A 5 11.47 22.66 16.66
CA ARG A 5 10.53 22.03 15.72
C ARG A 5 11.01 20.59 15.47
N PRO A 6 10.15 19.56 15.60
CA PRO A 6 10.56 18.20 15.30
C PRO A 6 11.01 18.17 13.83
N GLN A 7 12.28 17.85 13.62
CA GLN A 7 12.86 17.68 12.29
C GLN A 7 12.06 16.56 11.62
N LYS A 8 11.31 16.89 10.56
CA LYS A 8 10.47 15.92 9.86
C LYS A 8 11.40 14.87 9.24
N THR A 9 11.54 13.72 9.89
CA THR A 9 12.41 12.64 9.42
C THR A 9 11.96 12.26 8.02
N GLN A 10 12.86 12.36 7.06
CA GLN A 10 12.60 12.01 5.67
C GLN A 10 12.20 10.52 5.59
N GLU A 11 11.10 10.20 4.91
CA GLU A 11 10.68 8.81 4.74
C GLU A 11 11.72 8.08 3.90
N ARG A 12 12.27 6.96 4.38
CA ARG A 12 13.25 6.15 3.67
C ARG A 12 12.56 4.96 3.01
N ALA A 13 12.46 5.00 1.69
CA ALA A 13 11.65 4.10 0.89
C ALA A 13 12.46 2.99 0.21
N LEU A 14 11.96 1.76 0.32
CA LEU A 14 12.40 0.61 -0.49
C LEU A 14 11.40 0.39 -1.62
N LEU A 15 11.87 0.36 -2.86
CA LEU A 15 11.00 0.09 -4.02
C LEU A 15 10.95 -1.41 -4.33
N ILE A 16 9.77 -1.92 -4.70
CA ILE A 16 9.57 -3.33 -5.06
C ILE A 16 8.88 -3.43 -6.42
N GLY A 17 9.54 -4.11 -7.36
CA GLY A 17 9.00 -4.43 -8.68
C GLY A 17 8.87 -5.93 -8.93
N LEU A 18 7.89 -6.33 -9.76
CA LEU A 18 7.68 -7.71 -10.15
C LEU A 18 7.88 -7.91 -11.67
N GLU A 19 8.87 -8.74 -12.03
CA GLU A 19 9.06 -9.18 -13.40
C GLU A 19 8.08 -10.34 -13.69
N LYS A 20 6.96 -9.99 -14.34
CA LYS A 20 5.91 -10.92 -14.79
C LYS A 20 6.30 -11.57 -16.11
N GLN A 21 5.79 -12.77 -16.38
CA GLN A 21 6.03 -13.43 -17.67
C GLN A 21 5.37 -12.64 -18.81
N GLY A 22 6.14 -12.31 -19.85
CA GLY A 22 5.65 -11.54 -21.01
C GLY A 22 5.84 -10.03 -20.93
N VAL A 23 6.34 -9.50 -19.81
CA VAL A 23 6.77 -8.08 -19.69
C VAL A 23 8.27 -8.01 -19.95
N SER A 24 8.72 -7.04 -20.76
CA SER A 24 10.15 -6.85 -21.02
C SER A 24 10.85 -6.37 -19.74
N LYS A 25 12.11 -6.80 -19.55
CA LYS A 25 12.94 -6.29 -18.44
C LYS A 25 13.18 -4.78 -18.53
N TRP A 26 13.21 -4.24 -19.75
CA TRP A 26 13.34 -2.81 -19.99
C TRP A 26 12.15 -2.05 -19.44
N ASP A 27 10.93 -2.54 -19.69
CA ASP A 27 9.70 -1.92 -19.20
C ASP A 27 9.64 -1.85 -17.66
N LEU A 28 10.10 -2.90 -16.96
CA LEU A 28 10.13 -2.90 -15.49
C LEU A 28 11.14 -1.91 -14.92
N ARG A 29 12.31 -1.79 -15.57
CA ARG A 29 13.35 -0.86 -15.12
C ARG A 29 12.86 0.57 -15.23
N ASP A 30 12.31 0.94 -16.39
CA ASP A 30 11.80 2.29 -16.64
C ASP A 30 10.65 2.61 -15.66
N SER A 31 9.77 1.64 -15.40
CA SER A 31 8.70 1.75 -14.41
C SER A 31 9.23 2.03 -13.00
N LEU A 32 10.31 1.38 -12.58
CA LEU A 32 10.92 1.59 -11.26
C LEU A 32 11.71 2.89 -11.17
N GLU A 33 12.32 3.35 -12.26
CA GLU A 33 12.94 4.67 -12.35
C GLU A 33 11.87 5.77 -12.20
N GLU A 34 10.73 5.65 -12.89
CA GLU A 34 9.57 6.55 -12.68
C GLU A 34 9.05 6.49 -11.24
N LEU A 35 8.89 5.29 -10.67
CA LEU A 35 8.44 5.13 -9.29
C LEU A 35 9.38 5.83 -8.29
N ALA A 36 10.69 5.82 -8.56
CA ALA A 36 11.66 6.54 -7.76
C ALA A 36 11.46 8.05 -7.85
N GLU A 37 11.20 8.60 -9.04
CA GLU A 37 10.89 10.02 -9.22
C GLU A 37 9.58 10.43 -8.51
N LEU A 38 8.57 9.57 -8.54
CA LEU A 38 7.32 9.77 -7.80
C LEU A 38 7.57 9.78 -6.29
N ALA A 39 8.33 8.81 -5.77
CA ALA A 39 8.66 8.73 -4.35
C ALA A 39 9.45 9.97 -3.88
N ASN A 40 10.44 10.40 -4.67
CA ASN A 40 11.19 11.64 -4.42
C ASN A 40 10.27 12.88 -4.44
N SER A 41 9.34 12.95 -5.39
CA SER A 41 8.34 14.02 -5.48
C SER A 41 7.40 14.07 -4.28
N ALA A 42 7.15 12.94 -3.63
CA ALA A 42 6.36 12.83 -2.40
C ALA A 42 7.18 13.15 -1.13
N GLY A 43 8.49 13.39 -1.26
CA GLY A 43 9.42 13.70 -0.17
C GLY A 43 10.08 12.49 0.49
N ALA A 44 10.00 11.30 -0.14
CA ALA A 44 10.73 10.12 0.32
C ALA A 44 12.15 10.08 -0.27
N GLU A 45 13.09 9.49 0.48
CA GLU A 45 14.43 9.11 0.03
C GLU A 45 14.41 7.65 -0.39
N VAL A 46 14.64 7.37 -1.68
CA VAL A 46 14.76 5.97 -2.17
C VAL A 46 16.12 5.40 -1.76
N VAL A 47 16.11 4.40 -0.88
CA VAL A 47 17.36 3.81 -0.34
C VAL A 47 17.80 2.54 -1.05
N ASP A 48 16.87 1.85 -1.72
CA ASP A 48 17.14 0.62 -2.47
C ASP A 48 15.94 0.24 -3.35
N THR A 49 16.19 -0.62 -4.33
CA THR A 49 15.18 -1.18 -5.24
C THR A 49 15.36 -2.69 -5.34
N VAL A 50 14.28 -3.43 -5.11
CA VAL A 50 14.28 -4.90 -5.15
C VAL A 50 13.32 -5.37 -6.22
N THR A 51 13.82 -6.21 -7.13
CA THR A 51 12.97 -6.90 -8.11
C THR A 51 12.79 -8.37 -7.74
N GLN A 52 11.65 -8.93 -8.16
CA GLN A 52 11.36 -10.34 -8.03
C GLN A 52 10.76 -10.87 -9.33
N LYS A 53 11.25 -12.02 -9.80
CA LYS A 53 10.71 -12.68 -10.98
C LYS A 53 9.70 -13.75 -10.59
N LEU A 54 8.46 -13.61 -11.06
CA LEU A 54 7.40 -14.60 -10.87
C LEU A 54 6.50 -14.65 -12.12
N PRO A 55 5.92 -15.82 -12.47
CA PRO A 55 4.98 -15.90 -13.58
C PRO A 55 3.72 -15.04 -13.32
N LYS A 56 3.29 -14.93 -12.06
CA LYS A 56 2.18 -14.09 -11.61
C LYS A 56 2.37 -13.70 -10.14
N PRO A 57 1.76 -12.60 -9.68
CA PRO A 57 1.75 -12.23 -8.27
C PRO A 57 1.13 -13.33 -7.39
N THR A 58 1.65 -13.48 -6.19
CA THR A 58 1.10 -14.38 -5.18
C THR A 58 -0.02 -13.72 -4.38
N ALA A 59 -1.07 -14.48 -4.06
CA ALA A 59 -2.21 -13.95 -3.30
C ALA A 59 -1.85 -13.38 -1.92
N PRO A 60 -0.98 -13.99 -1.08
CA PRO A 60 -0.75 -13.47 0.27
C PRO A 60 0.20 -12.27 0.32
N TYR A 61 1.26 -12.24 -0.48
CA TYR A 61 2.36 -11.28 -0.33
C TYR A 61 2.81 -10.63 -1.63
N TYR A 62 2.12 -10.86 -2.75
CA TYR A 62 2.44 -10.33 -4.08
C TYR A 62 3.79 -10.87 -4.64
N ILE A 63 4.93 -10.64 -3.98
CA ILE A 63 6.28 -11.18 -4.28
C ILE A 63 6.58 -12.59 -3.74
N GLY A 64 5.64 -13.18 -2.99
CA GLY A 64 5.80 -14.49 -2.35
C GLY A 64 6.44 -14.40 -0.97
N ARG A 65 6.15 -15.41 -0.13
CA ARG A 65 6.48 -15.39 1.30
C ARG A 65 7.98 -15.31 1.57
N GLY A 66 8.78 -16.19 0.95
CA GLY A 66 10.22 -16.23 1.21
C GLY A 66 10.94 -14.93 0.82
N LYS A 67 10.54 -14.32 -0.30
CA LYS A 67 11.09 -13.02 -0.71
C LYS A 67 10.67 -11.90 0.24
N ALA A 68 9.41 -11.90 0.69
CA ALA A 68 8.92 -10.92 1.65
C ALA A 68 9.62 -11.05 3.02
N GLU A 69 9.87 -12.27 3.51
CA GLU A 69 10.65 -12.50 4.73
C GLU A 69 12.10 -12.01 4.56
N SER A 70 12.76 -12.31 3.44
CA SER A 70 14.10 -11.78 3.14
C SER A 70 14.17 -10.24 3.11
N ILE A 71 13.15 -9.58 2.56
CA ILE A 71 13.07 -8.12 2.52
C ILE A 71 12.86 -7.55 3.93
N LYS A 72 12.04 -8.19 4.76
CA LYS A 72 11.83 -7.78 6.15
C LYS A 72 13.16 -7.67 6.90
N ASP A 73 14.04 -8.66 6.73
CA ASP A 73 15.36 -8.68 7.36
C ASP A 73 16.27 -7.57 6.79
N ALA A 74 16.23 -7.35 5.47
CA ALA A 74 16.98 -6.27 4.82
C ALA A 74 16.53 -4.87 5.29
N CYS A 75 15.24 -4.67 5.54
CA CYS A 75 14.66 -3.41 6.02
C CYS A 75 15.21 -3.00 7.39
N GLN A 76 15.49 -3.97 8.27
CA GLN A 76 16.06 -3.70 9.60
C GLN A 76 17.46 -3.09 9.49
N ASN A 77 18.29 -3.64 8.61
CA ASN A 77 19.68 -3.19 8.42
C ASN A 77 19.78 -1.81 7.78
N ARG A 78 18.85 -1.47 6.88
CA ARG A 78 18.91 -0.24 6.07
C ARG A 78 18.10 0.93 6.63
N ARG A 79 17.45 0.75 7.80
CA ARG A 79 16.51 1.71 8.43
C ARG A 79 15.41 2.19 7.47
N VAL A 80 14.86 1.26 6.69
CA VAL A 80 13.72 1.51 5.80
C VAL A 80 12.49 1.82 6.66
N THR A 81 11.78 2.91 6.34
CA THR A 81 10.55 3.31 7.03
C THR A 81 9.29 3.02 6.21
N SER A 82 9.42 2.98 4.89
CA SER A 82 8.32 2.70 3.97
C SER A 82 8.75 1.76 2.84
N ILE A 83 7.81 0.97 2.34
CA ILE A 83 8.01 0.04 1.23
C ILE A 83 6.97 0.37 0.17
N ILE A 84 7.41 0.61 -1.06
CA ILE A 84 6.56 1.06 -2.17
C ILE A 84 6.56 0.00 -3.25
N PHE A 85 5.38 -0.52 -3.58
CA PHE A 85 5.18 -1.48 -4.64
C PHE A 85 4.83 -0.78 -5.95
N ASP A 86 5.46 -1.22 -7.04
CA ASP A 86 5.27 -0.69 -8.38
C ASP A 86 3.85 -0.92 -8.93
N ASP A 87 3.26 -2.07 -8.62
CA ASP A 87 1.88 -2.39 -8.98
C ASP A 87 0.92 -2.14 -7.81
N GLU A 88 -0.37 -1.96 -8.15
CA GLU A 88 -1.45 -1.95 -7.18
C GLU A 88 -1.53 -3.27 -6.39
N LEU A 89 -1.63 -3.15 -5.07
CA LEU A 89 -1.81 -4.28 -4.18
C LEU A 89 -3.30 -4.48 -3.88
N SER A 90 -3.76 -5.73 -3.88
CA SER A 90 -5.08 -6.01 -3.31
C SER A 90 -5.12 -5.68 -1.80
N PRO A 91 -6.31 -5.39 -1.24
CA PRO A 91 -6.45 -5.11 0.20
C PRO A 91 -5.84 -6.17 1.12
N ALA A 92 -5.92 -7.45 0.74
CA ALA A 92 -5.36 -8.55 1.52
C ALA A 92 -3.82 -8.57 1.45
N GLN A 93 -3.24 -8.32 0.26
CA GLN A 93 -1.79 -8.25 0.09
C GLN A 93 -1.20 -7.10 0.90
N GLY A 94 -1.78 -5.89 0.78
CA GLY A 94 -1.34 -4.72 1.53
C GLY A 94 -1.31 -4.99 3.03
N ARG A 95 -2.42 -5.48 3.60
CA ARG A 95 -2.51 -5.82 5.03
C ARG A 95 -1.48 -6.86 5.47
N ASN A 96 -1.32 -7.94 4.70
CA ASN A 96 -0.37 -9.00 5.03
C ASN A 96 1.07 -8.49 5.00
N LEU A 97 1.40 -7.65 4.03
CA LEU A 97 2.73 -7.03 3.89
C LEU A 97 2.99 -6.04 5.01
N GLU A 98 2.04 -5.16 5.36
CA GLU A 98 2.16 -4.26 6.51
C GLU A 98 2.40 -5.02 7.81
N ASN A 99 1.64 -6.09 8.06
CA ASN A 99 1.80 -6.94 9.23
C ASN A 99 3.17 -7.65 9.25
N LEU A 100 3.64 -8.13 8.09
CA LEU A 100 4.91 -8.84 8.00
C LEU A 100 6.10 -7.90 8.21
N PHE A 101 6.08 -6.74 7.56
CA PHE A 101 7.17 -5.77 7.59
C PHE A 101 7.18 -4.91 8.86
N ALA A 102 6.02 -4.71 9.50
CA ALA A 102 5.82 -3.73 10.56
C ALA A 102 6.28 -2.31 10.14
N ARG A 103 6.02 -1.96 8.88
CA ARG A 103 6.36 -0.68 8.23
C ARG A 103 5.20 -0.25 7.35
N LYS A 104 5.19 1.04 6.98
CA LYS A 104 4.23 1.60 6.02
C LYS A 104 4.43 0.91 4.66
N VAL A 105 3.37 0.35 4.11
CA VAL A 105 3.38 -0.22 2.76
C VAL A 105 2.47 0.62 1.88
N LEU A 106 2.99 1.06 0.73
CA LEU A 106 2.23 1.77 -0.28
C LEU A 106 2.30 1.00 -1.58
N ASP A 107 1.28 1.15 -2.41
CA ASP A 107 1.37 0.86 -3.83
C ASP A 107 1.45 2.15 -4.65
N ARG A 108 1.73 2.01 -5.95
CA ARG A 108 1.81 3.13 -6.89
C ARG A 108 0.55 4.00 -6.86
N THR A 109 -0.63 3.40 -6.79
CA THR A 109 -1.91 4.14 -6.74
C THR A 109 -1.97 5.05 -5.51
N GLN A 110 -1.64 4.53 -4.33
CA GLN A 110 -1.62 5.32 -3.10
C GLN A 110 -0.58 6.45 -3.17
N LEU A 111 0.62 6.16 -3.68
CA LEU A 111 1.67 7.17 -3.84
C LEU A 111 1.22 8.32 -4.74
N ILE A 112 0.59 8.01 -5.87
CA ILE A 112 0.07 9.02 -6.81
C ILE A 112 -1.01 9.88 -6.14
N LEU A 113 -1.94 9.26 -5.39
CA LEU A 113 -2.98 9.98 -4.65
C LEU A 113 -2.36 10.92 -3.60
N ASP A 114 -1.33 10.47 -2.88
CA ASP A 114 -0.62 11.27 -1.89
C ASP A 114 0.08 12.49 -2.54
N ILE A 115 0.72 12.31 -3.69
CA ILE A 115 1.35 13.40 -4.45
C ILE A 115 0.30 14.41 -4.92
N PHE A 116 -0.84 13.95 -5.44
CA PHE A 116 -1.91 14.83 -5.86
C PHE A 116 -2.50 15.60 -4.68
N ALA A 117 -2.71 14.95 -3.54
CA ALA A 117 -3.19 15.60 -2.32
C ALA A 117 -2.25 16.73 -1.87
N GLN A 118 -0.93 16.53 -1.97
CA GLN A 118 0.07 17.57 -1.66
C GLN A 118 0.04 18.75 -2.64
N ARG A 119 -0.33 18.53 -3.91
CA ARG A 119 -0.30 19.53 -4.98
C ARG A 119 -1.63 20.28 -5.17
N ALA A 120 -2.75 19.74 -4.70
CA ALA A 120 -4.10 20.26 -4.93
C ALA A 120 -4.33 21.67 -4.34
N ARG A 121 -4.51 22.66 -5.21
CA ARG A 121 -4.75 24.07 -4.80
C ARG A 121 -6.22 24.49 -4.85
N SER A 122 -6.96 24.07 -5.87
CA SER A 122 -8.39 24.41 -6.01
C SER A 122 -9.26 23.57 -5.09
N ARG A 123 -10.44 24.08 -4.74
CA ARG A 123 -11.42 23.35 -3.92
C ARG A 123 -11.92 22.11 -4.66
N GLU A 124 -12.23 22.27 -5.93
CA GLU A 124 -12.73 21.21 -6.81
C GLU A 124 -11.69 20.08 -6.94
N GLY A 125 -10.41 20.42 -7.12
CA GLY A 125 -9.33 19.44 -7.20
C GLY A 125 -9.13 18.68 -5.90
N ARG A 126 -9.17 19.38 -4.74
CA ARG A 126 -9.09 18.72 -3.43
C ARG A 126 -10.23 17.71 -3.23
N LEU A 127 -11.46 18.09 -3.59
CA LEU A 127 -12.62 17.21 -3.49
C LEU A 127 -12.50 15.96 -4.38
N GLN A 128 -11.99 16.12 -5.60
CA GLN A 128 -11.77 14.97 -6.50
C GLN A 128 -10.73 14.00 -5.96
N ILE A 129 -9.65 14.52 -5.37
CA ILE A 129 -8.59 13.68 -4.79
C ILE A 129 -9.08 13.00 -3.52
N GLU A 130 -9.82 13.71 -2.67
CA GLU A 130 -10.45 13.15 -1.48
C GLU A 130 -11.43 12.03 -1.85
N LEU A 131 -12.27 12.23 -2.87
CA LEU A 131 -13.15 11.19 -3.39
C LEU A 131 -12.35 9.97 -3.87
N ALA A 132 -11.27 10.18 -4.61
CA ALA A 132 -10.42 9.08 -5.09
C ALA A 132 -9.74 8.33 -3.94
N GLN A 133 -9.27 9.03 -2.90
CA GLN A 133 -8.74 8.44 -1.68
C GLN A 133 -9.81 7.62 -0.95
N LEU A 134 -11.03 8.13 -0.81
CA LEU A 134 -12.14 7.39 -0.20
C LEU A 134 -12.48 6.13 -1.00
N GLN A 135 -12.54 6.21 -2.32
CA GLN A 135 -12.79 5.06 -3.19
C GLN A 135 -11.68 3.99 -3.10
N TYR A 136 -10.42 4.41 -2.98
CA TYR A 136 -9.29 3.52 -2.78
C TYR A 136 -9.30 2.86 -1.39
N LEU A 137 -9.67 3.61 -0.35
CA LEU A 137 -9.71 3.15 1.04
C LEU A 137 -10.91 2.24 1.33
N LEU A 138 -12.08 2.49 0.72
CA LEU A 138 -13.31 1.76 0.96
C LEU A 138 -13.13 0.22 0.92
N PRO A 139 -12.63 -0.41 -0.16
CA PRO A 139 -12.45 -1.86 -0.20
C PRO A 139 -11.41 -2.39 0.81
N ARG A 140 -10.50 -1.53 1.30
CA ARG A 140 -9.46 -1.86 2.28
C ARG A 140 -9.99 -1.84 3.71
N LEU A 141 -10.94 -0.95 3.97
CA LEU A 141 -11.61 -0.83 5.25
C LEU A 141 -12.67 -1.92 5.45
N THR A 142 -13.57 -2.16 4.49
CA THR A 142 -14.72 -3.07 4.67
C THR A 142 -14.33 -4.49 5.11
N ARG A 143 -13.18 -5.01 4.66
CA ARG A 143 -12.69 -6.34 5.10
C ARG A 143 -12.08 -6.36 6.51
N MET A 144 -11.80 -5.20 7.12
CA MET A 144 -11.41 -5.10 8.52
C MET A 144 -12.62 -5.32 9.44
N TRP A 145 -13.79 -4.83 9.03
CA TRP A 145 -15.05 -4.96 9.77
C TRP A 145 -15.53 -6.41 9.87
N HIS A 146 -15.30 -7.25 8.86
CA HIS A 146 -15.58 -8.69 8.97
C HIS A 146 -14.83 -9.40 10.10
N HIS A 147 -13.60 -8.99 10.38
CA HIS A 147 -12.83 -9.56 11.48
C HIS A 147 -13.34 -9.06 12.84
N LEU A 148 -13.75 -7.78 12.92
CA LEU A 148 -14.36 -7.20 14.12
C LEU A 148 -15.73 -7.83 14.41
N SER A 149 -16.58 -8.04 13.40
CA SER A 149 -17.90 -8.66 13.56
C SER A 149 -17.81 -10.12 14.02
N ARG A 150 -16.76 -10.85 13.61
CA ARG A 150 -16.51 -12.23 14.07
C ARG A 150 -16.09 -12.31 15.54
N GLN A 151 -15.53 -11.25 16.12
CA GLN A 151 -15.20 -11.21 17.54
C GLN A 151 -16.43 -10.96 18.44
N THR A 152 -17.54 -10.45 17.88
CA THR A 152 -18.78 -10.17 18.61
C THR A 152 -19.85 -11.26 18.47
N GLY A 153 -19.68 -12.21 17.54
CA GLY A 153 -20.74 -13.12 17.09
C GLY A 153 -20.77 -14.52 17.72
N GLY A 154 -20.47 -14.65 19.02
CA GLY A 154 -20.45 -15.92 19.75
C GLY A 154 -21.79 -16.40 20.33
N ILE A 155 -22.91 -15.74 20.04
CA ILE A 155 -24.24 -16.17 20.54
C ILE A 155 -25.21 -16.19 19.37
N GLY A 156 -25.70 -17.39 19.07
CA GLY A 156 -26.39 -17.70 17.82
C GLY A 156 -27.71 -16.98 17.63
N THR A 157 -27.95 -16.58 16.38
CA THR A 157 -29.29 -16.46 15.81
C THR A 157 -29.24 -16.89 14.35
N ARG A 158 -29.95 -17.98 14.04
CA ARG A 158 -30.23 -18.45 12.68
C ARG A 158 -31.26 -17.51 12.04
N GLY A 159 -30.89 -16.89 10.90
CA GLY A 159 -31.78 -16.32 9.87
C GLY A 159 -31.79 -14.78 9.76
N PRO A 160 -32.20 -14.19 8.61
CA PRO A 160 -32.17 -14.66 7.23
C PRO A 160 -31.03 -14.00 6.40
N GLY A 161 -30.34 -14.81 5.59
CA GLY A 161 -29.99 -14.57 4.19
C GLY A 161 -29.28 -13.33 3.66
N GLU A 162 -29.19 -12.20 4.36
CA GLU A 162 -28.46 -11.01 3.87
C GLU A 162 -27.28 -10.73 4.81
N THR A 163 -26.08 -10.78 4.25
CA THR A 163 -24.89 -10.32 5.00
C THR A 163 -25.00 -8.80 5.12
N GLN A 164 -24.71 -8.24 6.30
CA GLN A 164 -24.71 -6.78 6.56
C GLN A 164 -23.94 -5.96 5.49
N LEU A 165 -23.04 -6.60 4.75
CA LEU A 165 -22.36 -6.07 3.56
C LEU A 165 -23.27 -5.63 2.41
N GLU A 166 -24.33 -6.39 2.11
CA GLU A 166 -25.21 -6.09 0.98
C GLU A 166 -26.06 -4.86 1.25
N VAL A 167 -26.35 -4.59 2.52
CA VAL A 167 -27.09 -3.40 2.97
C VAL A 167 -26.22 -2.15 2.82
N ASP A 168 -24.92 -2.24 3.12
CA ASP A 168 -24.03 -1.07 3.13
C ASP A 168 -23.51 -0.70 1.73
N ARG A 169 -23.40 -1.67 0.80
CA ARG A 169 -23.03 -1.39 -0.61
C ARG A 169 -24.09 -0.56 -1.36
N ARG A 170 -25.32 -0.46 -0.83
CA ARG A 170 -26.45 0.24 -1.44
C ARG A 170 -26.66 1.67 -0.91
N ARG A 171 -25.90 2.12 0.10
CA ARG A 171 -25.95 3.49 0.64
C ARG A 171 -24.73 4.28 0.21
#